data_AF-A0A317U1H8-F1
#
_entry.id   AF-A0A317U1H8-F1
#
_cell.length_a   1.000
_cell.length_b   1.000
_cell.length_c   1.000
_cell.angle_alpha   90.00
_cell.angle_beta   90.00
_cell.angle_gamma   90.00
#
_symmetry.space_group_name_H-M   'P 1'
#
loop_
_entity.id
_entity.type
_entity.pdbx_description
1 polymer ?
#
loop_
_entity_poly.entity_id
_entity_poly.type
_entity_poly.pdbx_seq_one_letter_code
_entity_poly.pdbx_strand_id
1 'polypeptide(L)'
;MIVLMSNSKENRTAATNLQQLTHFDVVTLDQLTDLNKAKEPLLLVDVDANDKFLRYLEPVSFAKALLKQQLSAQIQSVVFLISDNNKHKNLFEFARPFLACLEQAFNHPVIAYIPSDLNYYATVLVAPEEQNSNWQVYGIDIEDFPKGASLNLELFQGIKGKHLLWEGPNILEWIVTDNKAISSSPAVAENLRFHL
;
A
#
# COMPACT_ATOMS: atom_id res chain seq x y z
N MET A 1 -9.80 13.18 -0.28
CA MET A 1 -8.94 11.98 -0.29
C MET A 1 -9.74 10.84 0.26
N ILE A 2 -9.78 9.72 -0.46
CA ILE A 2 -10.55 8.54 -0.08
C ILE A 2 -9.60 7.47 0.43
N VAL A 3 -9.91 6.86 1.57
CA VAL A 3 -9.21 5.69 2.10
C VAL A 3 -10.00 4.44 1.79
N LEU A 4 -9.46 3.55 0.96
CA LEU A 4 -10.03 2.25 0.63
C LEU A 4 -9.30 1.14 1.37
N MET A 5 -10.05 0.28 2.06
CA MET A 5 -9.46 -0.77 2.90
C MET A 5 -10.31 -2.04 2.93
N SER A 6 -9.69 -3.18 3.26
CA SER A 6 -10.42 -4.41 3.60
C SER A 6 -11.01 -4.35 5.02
N ASN A 7 -12.04 -5.15 5.30
CA ASN A 7 -12.79 -5.14 6.57
C ASN A 7 -12.04 -5.76 7.77
N SER A 8 -10.71 -5.83 7.77
CA SER A 8 -9.95 -6.31 8.93
C SER A 8 -9.99 -5.29 10.08
N LYS A 9 -9.76 -5.73 11.32
CA LYS A 9 -9.75 -4.85 12.50
C LYS A 9 -8.56 -3.89 12.43
N GLU A 10 -7.43 -4.39 11.94
CA GLU A 10 -6.16 -3.71 11.78
C GLU A 10 -6.31 -2.57 10.76
N ASN A 11 -6.93 -2.86 9.61
CA ASN A 11 -7.16 -1.85 8.58
C ASN A 11 -8.15 -0.77 9.03
N ARG A 12 -9.22 -1.14 9.77
CA ARG A 12 -10.13 -0.15 10.36
C ARG A 12 -9.42 0.77 11.37
N THR A 13 -8.52 0.21 12.17
CA THR A 13 -7.74 0.97 13.16
C THR A 13 -6.80 1.94 12.44
N ALA A 14 -6.06 1.45 11.44
CA ALA A 14 -5.22 2.26 10.56
C ALA A 14 -6.00 3.43 9.92
N ALA A 15 -7.16 3.14 9.34
CA ALA A 15 -7.98 4.16 8.71
C ALA A 15 -8.53 5.20 9.70
N THR A 16 -8.97 4.77 10.89
CA THR A 16 -9.43 5.69 11.94
C THR A 16 -8.32 6.66 12.36
N ASN A 17 -7.09 6.14 12.55
CA ASN A 17 -5.93 6.97 12.85
C ASN A 17 -5.62 7.95 11.72
N LEU A 18 -5.69 7.50 10.46
CA LEU A 18 -5.48 8.37 9.29
C LEU A 18 -6.51 9.50 9.23
N GLN A 19 -7.79 9.22 9.48
CA GLN A 19 -8.84 10.26 9.50
C GLN A 19 -8.56 11.35 10.52
N GLN A 20 -8.10 10.99 11.72
CA GLN A 20 -7.77 11.94 12.78
C GLN A 20 -6.62 12.87 12.38
N LEU A 21 -5.66 12.37 11.59
CA LEU A 21 -4.47 13.11 11.18
C LEU A 21 -4.71 14.06 10.00
N THR A 22 -5.67 13.75 9.14
CA THR A 22 -5.70 14.31 7.77
C THR A 22 -7.07 14.74 7.27
N HIS A 23 -8.14 14.53 8.05
CA HIS A 23 -9.52 14.80 7.66
C HIS A 23 -9.96 14.07 6.37
N PHE A 24 -9.44 12.87 6.12
CA PHE A 24 -9.82 12.07 4.95
C PHE A 24 -11.21 11.43 5.09
N ASP A 25 -11.89 11.28 3.95
CA ASP A 25 -13.11 10.48 3.85
C ASP A 25 -12.72 9.00 3.80
N VAL A 26 -13.16 8.21 4.78
CA VAL A 26 -12.94 6.76 4.79
C VAL A 26 -14.11 6.06 4.11
N VAL A 27 -13.80 5.21 3.15
CA VAL A 27 -14.79 4.37 2.46
C VAL A 27 -14.28 2.93 2.47
N THR A 28 -14.99 2.03 3.15
CA THR A 28 -14.63 0.61 3.12
C THR A 28 -14.98 0.00 1.76
N LEU A 29 -14.25 -1.04 1.34
CA LEU A 29 -14.46 -1.68 0.02
C LEU A 29 -15.89 -2.20 -0.20
N ASP A 30 -16.56 -2.62 0.88
CA ASP A 30 -17.96 -3.09 0.87
C ASP A 30 -18.98 -1.94 0.86
N GLN A 31 -18.56 -0.70 1.08
CA GLN A 31 -19.40 0.51 1.10
C GLN A 31 -19.07 1.46 -0.05
N LEU A 32 -18.45 0.96 -1.13
CA LEU A 32 -18.12 1.74 -2.31
C LEU A 32 -19.39 2.34 -2.95
N THR A 33 -19.64 3.61 -2.69
CA THR A 33 -20.71 4.40 -3.30
C THR A 33 -20.17 5.76 -3.72
N ASP A 34 -20.59 6.24 -4.90
CA ASP A 34 -20.33 7.58 -5.47
C ASP A 34 -19.02 8.26 -5.00
N LEU A 35 -17.93 7.94 -5.70
CA LEU A 35 -16.58 8.45 -5.45
C LEU A 35 -16.31 9.80 -6.14
N ASN A 36 -17.33 10.48 -6.69
CA ASN A 36 -17.13 11.77 -7.37
C ASN A 36 -16.58 12.87 -6.46
N LYS A 37 -16.82 12.76 -5.15
CA LYS A 37 -16.33 13.72 -4.15
C LYS A 37 -14.86 13.47 -3.76
N ALA A 38 -14.22 12.44 -4.32
CA ALA A 38 -12.81 12.16 -4.07
C ALA A 38 -11.93 13.34 -4.50
N LYS A 39 -11.45 14.09 -3.51
CA LYS A 39 -10.28 14.96 -3.68
C LYS A 39 -9.00 14.12 -3.60
N GLU A 40 -7.94 14.51 -4.29
CA GLU A 40 -6.65 13.80 -4.27
C GLU A 40 -5.97 13.82 -2.90
N PRO A 41 -5.00 12.91 -2.64
CA PRO A 41 -4.75 11.62 -3.31
C PRO A 41 -5.85 10.55 -3.12
N LEU A 42 -5.74 9.41 -3.82
CA LEU A 42 -6.45 8.16 -3.48
C LEU A 42 -5.56 7.31 -2.55
N LEU A 43 -6.06 6.90 -1.38
CA LEU A 43 -5.32 6.10 -0.40
C LEU A 43 -5.85 4.66 -0.37
N LEU A 44 -4.99 3.68 -0.54
CA LEU A 44 -5.31 2.26 -0.39
C LEU A 44 -4.59 1.74 0.86
N VAL A 45 -5.31 1.05 1.75
CA VAL A 45 -4.78 0.59 3.05
C VAL A 45 -4.96 -0.92 3.19
N ASP A 46 -3.85 -1.62 3.37
CA ASP A 46 -3.80 -3.02 3.82
C ASP A 46 -2.59 -3.25 4.72
N VAL A 47 -2.72 -2.82 5.98
CA VAL A 47 -1.68 -3.03 7.00
C VAL A 47 -1.76 -4.43 7.62
N ASP A 48 -2.88 -5.14 7.43
CA ASP A 48 -3.01 -6.57 7.74
C ASP A 48 -2.04 -7.34 6.83
N ALA A 49 -0.90 -7.72 7.40
CA ALA A 49 0.25 -8.26 6.69
C ALA A 49 0.00 -9.71 6.18
N ASN A 50 -1.10 -9.99 5.50
CA ASN A 50 -1.44 -11.30 4.93
C ASN A 50 -1.82 -11.23 3.44
N ASP A 51 -1.55 -10.08 2.81
CA ASP A 51 -1.82 -9.78 1.42
C ASP A 51 -3.30 -9.95 1.01
N LYS A 52 -4.25 -9.92 1.95
CA LYS A 52 -5.67 -10.13 1.61
C LYS A 52 -6.14 -9.14 0.54
N PHE A 53 -5.75 -7.87 0.64
CA PHE A 53 -6.13 -6.87 -0.35
C PHE A 53 -5.58 -7.23 -1.74
N LEU A 54 -4.31 -7.64 -1.83
CA LEU A 54 -3.67 -7.99 -3.10
C LEU A 54 -4.11 -9.33 -3.66
N ARG A 55 -4.50 -10.30 -2.81
CA ARG A 55 -4.96 -11.64 -3.22
C ARG A 55 -6.40 -11.66 -3.71
N TYR A 56 -7.26 -10.83 -3.12
CA TYR A 56 -8.68 -10.83 -3.45
C TYR A 56 -9.06 -9.85 -4.55
N LEU A 57 -8.20 -8.88 -4.85
CA LEU A 57 -8.45 -7.88 -5.87
C LEU A 57 -7.60 -8.17 -7.09
N GLU A 58 -8.25 -8.40 -8.23
CA GLU A 58 -7.55 -8.33 -9.52
C GLU A 58 -7.41 -6.85 -9.89
N PRO A 59 -6.19 -6.36 -10.18
CA PRO A 59 -5.90 -4.93 -10.26
C PRO A 59 -6.72 -4.19 -11.33
N VAL A 60 -6.95 -4.79 -12.50
CA VAL A 60 -7.73 -4.16 -13.57
C VAL A 60 -9.22 -4.11 -13.21
N SER A 61 -9.75 -5.21 -12.68
CA SER A 61 -11.14 -5.32 -12.23
C SER A 61 -11.42 -4.35 -11.08
N PHE A 62 -10.45 -4.17 -10.18
CA PHE A 62 -10.55 -3.21 -9.09
C PHE A 62 -10.57 -1.77 -9.62
N ALA A 63 -9.64 -1.39 -10.49
CA ALA A 63 -9.66 -0.07 -11.12
C ALA A 63 -10.98 0.21 -11.86
N LYS A 64 -11.48 -0.76 -12.64
CA LYS A 64 -12.79 -0.66 -13.30
C LYS A 64 -13.95 -0.51 -12.33
N ALA A 65 -13.91 -1.19 -11.19
CA ALA A 65 -14.93 -1.04 -10.15
C ALA A 65 -14.93 0.38 -9.57
N LEU A 66 -13.76 0.97 -9.31
CA LEU A 66 -13.65 2.36 -8.85
C LEU A 66 -14.18 3.34 -9.90
N LEU A 67 -13.82 3.16 -11.16
CA LEU A 67 -14.33 3.98 -12.27
C LEU A 67 -15.86 3.88 -12.42
N LYS A 68 -16.41 2.67 -12.27
CA LYS A 68 -17.87 2.45 -12.28
C LYS A 68 -18.56 3.18 -11.13
N GLN A 69 -17.88 3.34 -10.00
CA GLN A 69 -18.35 4.12 -8.85
C GLN A 69 -18.02 5.61 -8.98
N GLN A 70 -17.73 6.10 -10.19
CA GLN A 70 -17.49 7.51 -10.49
C GLN A 70 -16.27 8.08 -9.76
N LEU A 71 -15.18 7.29 -9.68
CA LEU A 71 -13.89 7.82 -9.20
C LEU A 71 -13.52 9.07 -10.02
N SER A 72 -13.24 10.16 -9.30
CA SER A 72 -12.91 11.45 -9.91
C SER A 72 -11.72 11.33 -10.87
N ALA A 73 -11.89 11.85 -12.09
CA ALA A 73 -10.80 11.99 -13.06
C ALA A 73 -9.78 13.09 -12.69
N GLN A 74 -9.89 13.67 -11.49
CA GLN A 74 -8.89 14.58 -10.96
C GLN A 74 -7.77 13.85 -10.19
N ILE A 75 -7.88 12.53 -9.97
CA ILE A 75 -6.88 11.75 -9.23
C ILE A 75 -5.58 11.58 -10.04
N GLN A 76 -4.53 12.30 -9.64
CA GLN A 76 -3.15 12.28 -10.15
C GLN A 76 -2.23 11.44 -9.29
N SER A 77 -2.62 11.08 -8.07
CA SER A 77 -1.80 10.25 -7.19
C SER A 77 -2.58 9.21 -6.39
N VAL A 78 -1.95 8.04 -6.24
CA VAL A 78 -2.41 6.90 -5.43
C VAL A 78 -1.33 6.57 -4.41
N VAL A 79 -1.71 6.40 -3.15
CA VAL A 79 -0.80 6.02 -2.07
C VAL A 79 -1.19 4.62 -1.59
N PHE A 80 -0.24 3.69 -1.58
CA PHE A 80 -0.46 2.30 -1.20
C PHE A 80 0.07 2.03 0.21
N LEU A 81 -0.69 2.25 1.27
CA LEU A 81 -0.32 1.86 2.64
C LEU A 81 -0.53 0.36 2.85
N ILE A 82 0.33 -0.46 2.26
CA ILE A 82 0.22 -1.91 2.28
C ILE A 82 1.46 -2.51 2.96
N SER A 83 1.25 -3.35 3.97
CA SER A 83 2.30 -4.21 4.53
C SER A 83 2.70 -5.24 3.49
N ASP A 84 3.96 -5.21 3.05
CA ASP A 84 4.49 -6.12 2.03
C ASP A 84 5.33 -7.22 2.69
N ASN A 85 4.83 -8.45 2.58
CA ASN A 85 5.52 -9.62 3.10
C ASN A 85 6.50 -10.24 2.10
N ASN A 86 6.53 -9.77 0.85
CA ASN A 86 7.30 -10.40 -0.20
C ASN A 86 7.85 -9.36 -1.18
N LYS A 87 8.92 -8.71 -0.71
CA LYS A 87 9.85 -7.75 -1.31
C LYS A 87 9.41 -6.96 -2.54
N HIS A 88 9.02 -7.59 -3.64
CA HIS A 88 9.01 -6.95 -4.95
C HIS A 88 7.95 -7.41 -5.96
N LYS A 89 7.27 -8.55 -5.76
CA LYS A 89 6.37 -9.06 -6.82
C LYS A 89 4.95 -8.58 -6.66
N ASN A 90 4.34 -8.76 -5.50
CA ASN A 90 2.88 -8.61 -5.41
C ASN A 90 2.42 -7.16 -5.61
N LEU A 91 3.07 -6.18 -4.98
CA LEU A 91 2.57 -4.81 -4.99
C LEU A 91 2.90 -4.05 -6.29
N PHE A 92 4.11 -4.20 -6.83
CA PHE A 92 4.45 -3.60 -8.13
C PHE A 92 3.68 -4.26 -9.29
N GLU A 93 3.54 -5.60 -9.29
CA GLU A 93 2.75 -6.31 -10.30
C GLU A 93 1.26 -5.99 -10.20
N PHE A 94 0.75 -5.65 -9.00
CA PHE A 94 -0.60 -5.13 -8.81
C PHE A 94 -0.74 -3.68 -9.26
N ALA A 95 0.13 -2.78 -8.79
CA ALA A 95 0.00 -1.34 -9.00
C ALA A 95 0.10 -0.97 -10.48
N ARG A 96 1.00 -1.60 -11.24
CA ARG A 96 1.20 -1.27 -12.66
C ARG A 96 -0.06 -1.41 -13.53
N PRO A 97 -0.73 -2.59 -13.61
CA PRO A 97 -1.97 -2.73 -14.37
C PRO A 97 -3.14 -1.94 -13.78
N PHE A 98 -3.18 -1.72 -12.47
CA PHE A 98 -4.18 -0.86 -11.82
C PHE A 98 -4.06 0.59 -12.31
N LEU A 99 -2.86 1.18 -12.25
CA LEU A 99 -2.59 2.55 -12.69
C LEU A 99 -2.83 2.71 -14.18
N ALA A 100 -2.37 1.77 -15.02
CA ALA A 100 -2.59 1.83 -16.47
C ALA A 100 -4.08 1.91 -16.83
N CYS A 101 -4.95 1.20 -16.09
CA CYS A 101 -6.39 1.28 -16.28
C CYS A 101 -6.96 2.65 -15.89
N LEU A 102 -6.45 3.29 -14.83
CA LEU A 102 -6.86 4.63 -14.42
C LEU A 102 -6.37 5.69 -15.41
N GLU A 103 -5.10 5.65 -15.81
CA GLU A 103 -4.50 6.58 -16.77
C GLU A 103 -5.22 6.56 -18.11
N GLN A 104 -5.60 5.37 -18.59
CA GLN A 104 -6.40 5.24 -19.81
C GLN A 104 -7.78 5.89 -19.67
N ALA A 105 -8.41 5.79 -18.50
CA ALA A 105 -9.73 6.37 -18.26
C ALA A 105 -9.69 7.89 -18.04
N PHE A 106 -8.65 8.39 -17.39
CA PHE A 106 -8.50 9.81 -17.04
C PHE A 106 -7.79 10.63 -18.13
N ASN A 107 -7.07 9.97 -19.04
CA ASN A 107 -6.28 10.60 -20.09
C ASN A 107 -5.15 11.51 -19.52
N HIS A 108 -4.57 11.12 -18.39
CA HIS A 108 -3.36 11.73 -17.83
C HIS A 108 -2.61 10.70 -16.95
N PRO A 109 -1.31 10.93 -16.66
CA PRO A 109 -0.52 10.05 -15.79
C PRO A 109 -1.03 10.05 -14.33
N VAL A 110 -0.85 8.93 -13.63
CA VAL A 110 -1.16 8.78 -12.20
C VAL A 110 0.05 8.23 -11.46
N ILE A 111 0.54 8.96 -10.47
CA ILE A 111 1.72 8.60 -9.68
C ILE A 111 1.32 7.66 -8.54
N ALA A 112 2.05 6.57 -8.36
CA ALA A 112 1.89 5.71 -7.19
C ALA A 112 3.02 5.95 -6.18
N TYR A 113 2.64 6.11 -4.91
CA TYR A 113 3.56 6.11 -3.78
C TYR A 113 3.46 4.79 -3.04
N ILE A 114 4.57 4.04 -3.01
CA ILE A 114 4.66 2.72 -2.41
C ILE A 114 5.67 2.75 -1.24
N PRO A 115 5.21 2.52 0.00
CA PRO A 115 6.04 2.40 1.19
C PRO A 115 6.88 1.12 1.16
N SER A 116 8.08 1.18 0.60
CA SER A 116 8.99 0.03 0.54
C SER A 116 10.40 0.41 0.97
N ASP A 117 11.15 -0.51 1.59
CA ASP A 117 12.58 -0.37 1.78
C ASP A 117 13.32 -1.51 1.09
N LEU A 118 14.07 -1.21 0.02
CA LEU A 118 14.70 -2.23 -0.82
C LEU A 118 15.75 -3.06 -0.08
N ASN A 119 16.27 -2.56 1.05
CA ASN A 119 17.24 -3.33 1.83
C ASN A 119 16.58 -4.56 2.45
N TYR A 120 15.29 -4.52 2.77
CA TYR A 120 14.59 -5.56 3.54
C TYR A 120 13.70 -6.45 2.68
N TYR A 121 13.65 -7.75 3.00
CA TYR A 121 12.80 -8.73 2.32
C TYR A 121 11.30 -8.49 2.49
N ALA A 122 10.88 -7.99 3.63
CA ALA A 122 9.51 -7.55 3.88
C ALA A 122 9.52 -6.20 4.58
N THR A 123 8.55 -5.35 4.28
CA THR A 123 8.29 -4.08 4.98
C THR A 123 6.91 -4.15 5.59
N VAL A 124 6.83 -4.16 6.92
CA VAL A 124 5.57 -4.26 7.68
C VAL A 124 5.22 -2.89 8.26
N LEU A 125 3.99 -2.47 8.04
CA LEU A 125 3.42 -1.24 8.58
C LEU A 125 2.59 -1.59 9.82
N VAL A 126 2.87 -0.92 10.93
CA VAL A 126 2.12 -1.05 12.18
C VAL A 126 1.46 0.29 12.47
N ALA A 127 0.13 0.27 12.57
CA ALA A 127 -0.65 1.45 12.90
C ALA A 127 -0.59 1.76 14.41
N PRO A 128 -0.82 3.02 14.82
CA PRO A 128 -0.94 3.39 16.23
C PRO A 128 -2.02 2.59 16.97
N GLU A 129 -1.75 2.22 18.22
CA GLU A 129 -2.66 1.50 19.12
C GLU A 129 -2.69 2.18 20.51
N GLU A 130 -3.52 1.70 21.45
CA GLU A 130 -3.70 2.33 22.78
C GLU A 130 -2.39 2.57 23.55
N GLN A 131 -1.38 1.74 23.31
CA GLN A 131 -0.07 1.81 23.99
C GLN A 131 1.00 2.55 23.17
N ASN A 132 0.75 2.84 21.89
CA ASN A 132 1.70 3.51 21.00
C ASN A 132 0.99 4.49 20.08
N SER A 133 1.29 5.78 20.23
CA SER A 133 0.70 6.85 19.41
C SER A 133 1.31 6.99 18.01
N ASN A 134 2.41 6.29 17.73
CA ASN A 134 3.15 6.43 16.47
C ASN A 134 2.91 5.25 15.54
N TRP A 135 2.90 5.57 14.25
CA TRP A 135 3.10 4.59 13.20
C TRP A 135 4.52 4.05 13.27
N GLN A 136 4.68 2.76 13.01
CA GLN A 136 5.99 2.11 12.96
C GLN A 136 6.14 1.35 11.65
N VAL A 137 7.33 1.45 11.06
CA VAL A 137 7.72 0.73 9.86
C VAL A 137 8.84 -0.21 10.23
N TYR A 138 8.66 -1.48 9.93
CA TYR A 138 9.66 -2.50 10.20
C TYR A 138 10.14 -3.19 8.93
N GLY A 139 11.43 -3.47 8.88
CA GLY A 139 12.06 -4.29 7.86
C GLY A 139 12.38 -5.68 8.39
N ILE A 140 12.23 -6.71 7.56
CA ILE A 140 12.62 -8.09 7.88
C ILE A 140 13.57 -8.58 6.79
N ASP A 141 14.72 -9.11 7.18
CA ASP A 141 15.65 -9.74 6.25
C ASP A 141 15.13 -11.10 5.77
N ILE A 142 15.60 -11.56 4.61
CA ILE A 142 15.13 -12.84 4.03
C ILE A 142 15.44 -14.04 4.93
N GLU A 143 16.53 -13.94 5.71
CA GLU A 143 16.97 -14.99 6.63
C GLU A 143 16.05 -15.11 7.86
N ASP A 144 15.50 -13.98 8.29
CA ASP A 144 14.58 -13.87 9.43
C ASP A 144 13.11 -14.03 9.02
N PHE A 145 12.84 -14.14 7.72
CA PHE A 145 11.49 -14.30 7.20
C PHE A 145 10.96 -15.73 7.43
N PRO A 146 9.78 -15.89 8.06
CA PRO A 146 9.23 -17.22 8.37
C PRO A 146 8.86 -17.97 7.08
N LYS A 147 9.61 -19.04 6.78
CA LYS A 147 9.38 -19.89 5.60
C LYS A 147 8.04 -20.62 5.72
N GLY A 148 7.13 -20.42 4.77
CA GLY A 148 5.88 -21.18 4.64
C GLY A 148 4.72 -20.70 5.52
N ALA A 149 4.85 -19.59 6.24
CA ALA A 149 3.77 -18.99 7.01
C ALA A 149 3.16 -17.79 6.24
N SER A 150 1.83 -17.63 6.30
CA SER A 150 1.22 -16.32 6.05
C SER A 150 1.57 -15.41 7.23
N LEU A 151 2.22 -14.27 6.97
CA LEU A 151 2.52 -13.31 8.02
C LEU A 151 1.19 -12.77 8.58
N ASN A 152 1.17 -12.47 9.87
CA ASN A 152 0.12 -11.70 10.53
C ASN A 152 0.80 -10.89 11.64
N LEU A 153 0.07 -9.92 12.21
CA LEU A 153 0.65 -9.00 13.21
C LEU A 153 1.21 -9.74 14.44
N GLU A 154 0.52 -10.78 14.91
CA GLU A 154 0.94 -11.59 16.07
C GLU A 154 2.26 -12.34 15.80
N LEU A 155 2.36 -13.00 14.64
CA LEU A 155 3.57 -13.70 14.21
C LEU A 155 4.72 -12.70 14.04
N PHE A 156 4.44 -11.54 13.44
CA PHE A 156 5.40 -10.45 13.27
C PHE A 156 5.95 -9.93 14.61
N GLN A 157 5.09 -9.71 15.60
CA GLN A 157 5.50 -9.28 16.94
C GLN A 157 6.48 -10.28 17.57
N GLY A 158 6.36 -11.58 17.26
CA GLY A 158 7.26 -12.64 17.70
C GLY A 158 8.60 -12.74 16.94
N ILE A 159 8.74 -12.14 15.75
CA ILE A 159 10.00 -12.20 14.97
C ILE A 159 11.08 -11.40 15.69
N LYS A 160 12.23 -12.04 15.98
CA LYS A 160 13.36 -11.38 16.67
C LYS A 160 14.25 -10.55 15.74
N GLY A 161 14.40 -10.95 14.48
CA GLY A 161 15.25 -10.27 13.49
C GLY A 161 14.55 -9.16 12.69
N LYS A 162 13.54 -8.49 13.28
CA LYS A 162 12.91 -7.32 12.65
C LYS A 162 13.64 -6.04 13.05
N HIS A 163 13.73 -5.09 12.12
CA HIS A 163 14.42 -3.81 12.30
C HIS A 163 13.41 -2.67 12.24
N LEU A 164 13.41 -1.78 13.23
CA LEU A 164 12.60 -0.55 13.17
C LEU A 164 13.27 0.42 12.20
N LEU A 165 12.60 0.73 11.09
CA LEU A 165 13.12 1.59 10.03
C LEU A 165 12.70 3.04 10.21
N TRP A 166 11.47 3.23 10.71
CA TRP A 166 10.90 4.55 10.92
C TRP A 166 9.80 4.47 11.99
N GLU A 167 9.67 5.54 12.76
CA GLU A 167 8.59 5.74 13.72
C GLU A 167 8.16 7.22 13.70
N GLY A 168 6.86 7.47 13.67
CA GLY A 168 6.35 8.84 13.73
C GLY A 168 4.82 8.93 13.69
N PRO A 169 4.27 10.13 13.92
CA PRO A 169 2.82 10.33 14.03
C PRO A 169 2.11 10.29 12.68
N ASN A 170 2.80 10.58 11.58
CA ASN A 170 2.21 10.69 10.24
C ASN A 170 2.96 9.81 9.23
N ILE A 171 2.43 8.63 8.94
CA ILE A 171 3.05 7.66 8.01
C ILE A 171 3.24 8.21 6.60
N LEU A 172 2.48 9.24 6.19
CA LEU A 172 2.65 9.87 4.89
C LEU A 172 4.00 10.58 4.78
N GLU A 173 4.56 11.09 5.88
CA GLU A 173 5.88 11.73 5.89
C GLU A 173 6.96 10.76 5.41
N TRP A 174 6.94 9.53 5.93
CA TRP A 174 7.88 8.49 5.52
C TRP A 174 7.75 8.13 4.04
N ILE A 175 6.54 8.18 3.49
CA ILE A 175 6.28 7.88 2.08
C ILE A 175 6.79 8.98 1.14
N VAL A 176 6.69 10.24 1.55
CA VAL A 176 7.03 11.40 0.71
C VAL A 176 8.43 11.96 0.97
N THR A 177 9.12 11.56 2.04
CA THR A 177 10.52 11.98 2.27
C THR A 177 11.47 11.45 1.19
N ASP A 178 12.26 12.37 0.62
CA ASP A 178 13.11 12.26 -0.58
C ASP A 178 14.25 11.20 -0.57
N ASN A 179 14.26 10.23 0.35
CA ASN A 179 15.33 9.22 0.42
C ASN A 179 14.98 7.86 -0.18
N LYS A 180 14.00 7.79 -1.09
CA LYS A 180 13.64 6.54 -1.80
C LYS A 180 13.39 6.71 -3.30
N ALA A 181 14.21 7.53 -3.97
CA ALA A 181 14.24 7.55 -5.43
C ALA A 181 14.81 6.22 -5.96
N ILE A 182 13.94 5.34 -6.48
CA ILE A 182 14.33 4.27 -7.39
C ILE A 182 13.54 4.44 -8.69
N SER A 183 14.30 4.57 -9.78
CA SER A 183 13.83 4.66 -11.16
C SER A 183 13.10 3.38 -11.59
N SER A 184 12.07 3.54 -12.43
CA SER A 184 11.21 2.50 -13.02
C SER A 184 11.92 1.55 -14.01
N SER A 185 13.25 1.54 -14.07
CA SER A 185 13.99 0.59 -14.89
C SER A 185 14.47 -0.56 -14.00
N PRO A 186 14.03 -1.82 -14.26
CA PRO A 186 14.55 -2.97 -13.55
C PRO A 186 16.08 -3.01 -13.73
N ALA A 187 16.83 -3.13 -12.64
CA ALA A 187 18.20 -3.65 -12.70
C ALA A 187 18.16 -5.17 -12.95
N VAL A 188 17.57 -5.56 -14.08
CA VAL A 188 17.75 -6.89 -14.65
C VAL A 188 18.94 -6.78 -15.56
N ALA A 189 19.94 -7.64 -15.41
CA ALA A 189 21.05 -7.73 -16.35
C ALA A 189 20.47 -7.84 -17.78
N GLU A 190 20.99 -7.06 -18.73
CA GLU A 190 20.43 -6.82 -20.08
C GLU A 190 20.11 -8.09 -20.91
N ASN A 191 20.56 -9.25 -20.45
CA ASN A 191 20.51 -10.55 -21.09
C ASN A 191 19.23 -11.38 -20.85
N LEU A 192 18.19 -10.84 -20.20
CA LEU A 192 16.89 -11.53 -20.01
C LEU A 192 15.69 -10.77 -20.58
N ARG A 193 15.88 -10.05 -21.70
CA ARG A 193 14.77 -9.59 -22.54
C ARG A 193 14.28 -10.73 -23.42
N PHE A 194 13.12 -11.30 -23.10
CA PHE A 194 12.33 -11.97 -24.14
C PHE A 194 11.46 -10.91 -24.82
N HIS A 195 11.60 -10.85 -26.14
CA HIS A 195 10.77 -10.04 -27.04
C HIS A 195 9.39 -10.66 -27.19
N LEU A 196 8.38 -9.77 -27.10
CA LEU A 196 6.95 -9.86 -27.46
C LEU A 196 6.22 -11.18 -27.15
#